data_AF-A0A355S037-F1
#
_entry.id   AF-A0A355S037-F1
#
_cell.length_a   1.000
_cell.length_b   1.000
_cell.length_c   1.000
_cell.angle_alpha   90.00
_cell.angle_beta   90.00
_cell.angle_gamma   90.00
#
_symmetry.space_group_name_H-M   'P 1'
#
loop_
_entity.id
_entity.type
_entity.pdbx_description
1 polymer ?
#
loop_
_entity_poly.entity_id
_entity_poly.type
_entity_poly.pdbx_seq_one_letter_code
_entity_poly.pdbx_strand_id
1 'polypeptide(L)'
;MSKENAKKATFEDLITKKLQKEKEQFKVKDIYISSMDAYLTFKKPKDDTILDVIDEMGDMEDIRKVIDGYKKLIYLCCDMLQDPKLHDELDVKDPFDTVDVLFDLADIMEIGEQLMDLINIGAKAEAIKN
;
A
#
# COMPACT_ATOMS: atom_id res chain seq x y z
N MET A 1 -8.56 -28.63 -7.31
CA MET A 1 -8.03 -30.00 -7.07
C MET A 1 -7.93 -30.30 -5.57
N SER A 2 -7.93 -31.58 -5.20
CA SER A 2 -8.13 -32.16 -3.86
C SER A 2 -7.16 -31.69 -2.76
N LYS A 3 -7.70 -31.44 -1.56
CA LYS A 3 -6.97 -31.20 -0.29
C LYS A 3 -6.39 -32.50 0.30
N GLU A 4 -5.79 -33.37 -0.53
CA GLU A 4 -5.39 -34.73 -0.14
C GLU A 4 -3.89 -34.92 0.09
N ASN A 5 -3.11 -33.83 0.21
CA ASN A 5 -1.67 -33.94 0.53
C ASN A 5 -1.12 -32.74 1.34
N ALA A 6 -1.87 -32.25 2.32
CA ALA A 6 -1.34 -31.26 3.25
C ALA A 6 -0.37 -31.93 4.24
N LYS A 7 0.95 -31.78 4.02
CA LYS A 7 1.98 -32.12 5.02
C LYS A 7 1.64 -31.40 6.34
N LYS A 8 1.79 -32.08 7.49
CA LYS A 8 1.71 -31.43 8.81
C LYS A 8 2.70 -30.27 8.82
N ALA A 9 2.18 -29.04 8.99
CA ALA A 9 3.01 -27.85 9.15
C ALA A 9 4.05 -28.12 10.23
N THR A 10 5.32 -28.10 9.85
CA THR A 10 6.44 -28.40 10.73
C THR A 10 6.87 -27.10 11.41
N PHE A 11 7.55 -27.16 12.56
CA PHE A 11 8.04 -25.97 13.26
C PHE A 11 8.91 -25.07 12.36
N GLU A 12 9.70 -25.67 11.47
CA GLU A 12 10.50 -24.96 10.47
C GLU A 12 9.64 -24.20 9.44
N ASP A 13 8.46 -24.73 9.09
CA ASP A 13 7.50 -24.07 8.20
C ASP A 13 6.88 -22.83 8.87
N LEU A 14 6.58 -22.93 10.17
CA LEU A 14 6.12 -21.81 10.99
C LEU A 14 7.20 -20.73 11.15
N ILE A 15 8.46 -21.12 11.35
CA ILE A 15 9.59 -20.18 11.44
C ILE A 15 9.84 -19.52 10.08
N THR A 16 9.80 -20.28 8.99
CA THR A 16 9.94 -19.75 7.62
C THR A 16 8.83 -18.76 7.30
N LYS A 17 7.60 -19.06 7.70
CA LYS A 17 6.45 -18.16 7.55
C LYS A 17 6.58 -16.89 8.38
N LYS A 18 7.14 -16.97 9.60
CA LYS A 18 7.46 -15.79 10.41
C LYS A 18 8.54 -14.93 9.75
N LEU A 19 9.64 -15.55 9.29
CA LEU A 19 10.73 -14.87 8.58
C LEU A 19 10.28 -14.24 7.26
N GLN A 20 9.36 -14.89 6.53
CA GLN A 20 8.71 -14.31 5.36
C GLN A 20 7.88 -13.10 5.76
N LYS A 21 7.05 -13.20 6.81
CA LYS A 21 6.26 -12.07 7.31
C LYS A 21 7.13 -10.89 7.73
N GLU A 22 8.24 -11.15 8.40
CA GLU A 22 9.22 -10.10 8.77
C GLU A 22 9.91 -9.50 7.54
N LYS A 23 10.29 -10.30 6.54
CA LYS A 23 10.84 -9.76 5.28
C LYS A 23 9.82 -8.94 4.50
N GLU A 24 8.56 -9.34 4.52
CA GLU A 24 7.48 -8.62 3.85
C GLU A 24 7.15 -7.30 4.55
N GLN A 25 7.28 -7.22 5.88
CA GLN A 25 7.03 -5.98 6.63
C GLN A 25 8.07 -4.86 6.36
N PHE A 26 9.23 -5.21 5.81
CA PHE A 26 10.30 -4.26 5.47
C PHE A 26 10.45 -4.03 3.96
N LYS A 27 9.47 -4.43 3.15
CA LYS A 27 9.48 -4.12 1.72
C LYS A 27 9.37 -2.60 1.54
N VAL A 28 10.43 -2.02 0.99
CA VAL A 28 10.43 -0.66 0.46
C VAL A 28 10.46 -0.74 -1.06
N LYS A 29 9.78 0.17 -1.74
CA LYS A 29 9.80 0.28 -3.20
C LYS A 29 9.89 1.73 -3.60
N ASP A 30 10.82 1.99 -4.50
CA ASP A 30 10.96 3.28 -5.14
C ASP A 30 9.99 3.32 -6.32
N ILE A 31 9.01 4.21 -6.24
CA ILE A 31 8.03 4.44 -7.31
C ILE A 31 8.39 5.76 -7.98
N TYR A 32 8.51 5.71 -9.30
CA TYR A 32 8.72 6.90 -10.11
C TYR A 32 7.40 7.65 -10.26
N ILE A 33 7.44 8.96 -10.04
CA ILE A 33 6.28 9.84 -10.16
C ILE A 33 6.53 10.79 -11.32
N SER A 34 5.67 10.70 -12.32
CA SER A 34 5.83 11.45 -13.55
C SER A 34 5.58 12.94 -13.33
N SER A 35 4.66 13.31 -12.45
CA SER A 35 4.37 14.73 -12.17
C SER A 35 5.48 15.48 -11.42
N MET A 36 6.34 14.79 -10.66
CA MET A 36 7.50 15.42 -9.99
C MET A 36 8.84 15.10 -10.67
N ASP A 37 8.86 14.25 -11.70
CA ASP A 37 10.09 13.70 -12.32
C ASP A 37 11.04 13.12 -11.24
N ALA A 38 10.47 12.47 -10.22
CA ALA A 38 11.19 12.06 -9.02
C ALA A 38 10.80 10.65 -8.57
N TYR A 39 11.73 9.98 -7.88
CA TYR A 39 11.48 8.70 -7.24
C TYR A 39 11.10 8.91 -5.77
N LEU A 40 9.95 8.38 -5.36
CA LEU A 40 9.57 8.32 -3.95
C LEU A 40 9.75 6.90 -3.40
N THR A 41 10.45 6.82 -2.28
CA THR A 41 10.58 5.58 -1.52
C THR A 41 9.35 5.40 -0.65
N PHE A 42 8.58 4.36 -0.96
CA PHE A 42 7.44 3.95 -0.15
C PHE A 42 7.79 2.72 0.67
N LYS A 43 7.53 2.77 1.97
CA LYS A 43 7.64 1.61 2.86
C LYS A 43 6.29 0.94 3.01
N LYS A 44 6.27 -0.39 3.02
CA LYS A 44 5.05 -1.15 3.35
C LYS A 44 4.64 -0.83 4.80
N PRO A 45 3.43 -0.28 5.04
CA PRO A 45 2.93 -0.07 6.37
C PRO A 45 2.49 -1.41 6.97
N LYS A 46 2.13 -1.43 8.26
CA LYS A 46 1.67 -2.67 8.91
C LYS A 46 0.44 -3.22 8.19
N ASP A 47 0.33 -4.55 8.12
CA ASP A 47 -0.83 -5.21 7.49
C ASP A 47 -2.16 -4.69 8.07
N ASP A 48 -2.19 -4.39 9.37
CA ASP A 48 -3.34 -3.82 10.09
C ASP A 48 -3.80 -2.47 9.50
N THR A 49 -2.84 -1.57 9.24
CA THR A 49 -3.12 -0.25 8.64
C THR A 49 -3.66 -0.39 7.22
N ILE A 50 -3.18 -1.39 6.48
CA ILE A 50 -3.60 -1.61 5.10
C ILE A 50 -5.02 -2.19 5.08
N LEU A 51 -5.31 -3.12 6.00
CA LEU A 51 -6.65 -3.64 6.21
C LEU A 51 -7.64 -2.53 6.53
N ASP A 52 -7.27 -1.59 7.41
CA ASP A 52 -8.09 -0.43 7.78
C ASP A 52 -8.40 0.43 6.54
N VAL A 53 -7.37 0.76 5.75
CA VAL A 53 -7.52 1.54 4.51
C VAL A 53 -8.42 0.83 3.50
N ILE A 54 -8.31 -0.48 3.36
CA ILE A 54 -9.14 -1.27 2.42
C ILE A 54 -10.58 -1.38 2.90
N ASP A 55 -10.79 -1.53 4.20
CA ASP A 55 -12.12 -1.51 4.80
C ASP A 55 -12.79 -0.14 4.58
N GLU A 56 -12.02 0.95 4.72
CA GLU A 56 -12.47 2.32 4.41
C GLU A 56 -12.76 2.55 2.92
N MET A 57 -11.97 1.96 2.01
CA MET A 57 -12.23 2.01 0.56
C MET A 57 -13.58 1.37 0.21
N GLY A 58 -13.98 0.32 0.95
CA GLY A 58 -15.25 -0.38 0.74
C GLY A 58 -15.35 -1.04 -0.64
N ASP A 59 -16.55 -1.04 -1.22
CA ASP A 59 -16.77 -1.53 -2.59
C ASP A 59 -16.08 -0.62 -3.62
N MET A 60 -15.34 -1.23 -4.55
CA MET A 60 -14.63 -0.56 -5.66
C MET A 60 -15.55 0.23 -6.62
N GLU A 61 -16.87 0.19 -6.44
CA GLU A 61 -17.82 1.00 -7.21
C GLU A 61 -17.72 2.50 -6.91
N ASP A 62 -17.24 2.89 -5.72
CA ASP A 62 -17.07 4.29 -5.34
C ASP A 62 -15.63 4.77 -5.58
N ILE A 63 -15.35 5.19 -6.82
CA ILE A 63 -14.02 5.64 -7.26
C ILE A 63 -13.46 6.73 -6.34
N ARG A 64 -14.30 7.59 -5.75
CA ARG A 64 -13.83 8.62 -4.80
C ARG A 64 -13.26 8.00 -3.54
N LYS A 65 -13.91 6.97 -2.99
CA LYS A 65 -13.40 6.26 -1.80
C LYS A 65 -12.13 5.49 -2.11
N VAL A 66 -12.05 4.89 -3.30
CA VAL A 66 -10.83 4.22 -3.77
C VAL A 66 -9.67 5.21 -3.83
N ILE A 67 -9.88 6.40 -4.42
CA ILE A 67 -8.87 7.46 -4.47
C ILE A 67 -8.52 7.96 -3.07
N ASP A 68 -9.49 8.18 -2.19
CA ASP A 68 -9.26 8.62 -0.81
C ASP A 68 -8.42 7.60 -0.03
N GLY A 69 -8.73 6.31 -0.20
CA GLY A 69 -7.95 5.22 0.35
C GLY A 69 -6.53 5.16 -0.23
N TYR A 70 -6.34 5.41 -1.53
CA TYR A 70 -5.01 5.46 -2.12
C TYR A 70 -4.22 6.65 -1.59
N LYS A 71 -4.82 7.83 -1.45
CA LYS A 71 -4.19 8.99 -0.81
C LYS A 71 -3.73 8.67 0.60
N LYS A 72 -4.60 8.06 1.41
CA LYS A 72 -4.26 7.57 2.76
C LYS A 72 -3.11 6.60 2.73
N LEU A 73 -3.15 5.61 1.84
CA LEU A 73 -2.11 4.61 1.71
C LEU A 73 -0.77 5.25 1.37
N ILE A 74 -0.72 6.11 0.34
CA ILE A 74 0.47 6.83 -0.12
C ILE A 74 1.04 7.69 1.02
N TYR A 75 0.18 8.45 1.69
CA TYR A 75 0.55 9.28 2.84
C TYR A 75 1.13 8.43 3.99
N LEU A 76 0.53 7.27 4.30
CA LEU A 76 1.00 6.37 5.37
C LEU A 76 2.28 5.61 4.98
N CYS A 77 2.46 5.32 3.70
CA CYS A 77 3.63 4.62 3.16
C CYS A 77 4.84 5.55 2.96
N CYS A 78 4.67 6.86 2.92
CA CYS A 78 5.75 7.82 2.64
C CYS A 78 5.96 8.77 3.82
N ASP A 79 7.05 8.59 4.57
CA ASP A 79 7.39 9.51 5.68
C ASP A 79 7.62 10.95 5.21
N MET A 80 8.09 11.15 3.97
CA MET A 80 8.34 12.49 3.44
C MET A 80 7.06 13.31 3.34
N LEU A 81 5.93 12.67 3.00
CA LEU A 81 4.63 13.33 2.90
C LEU A 81 4.04 13.68 4.27
N GLN A 82 4.47 13.01 5.34
CA GLN A 82 4.05 13.29 6.71
C GLN A 82 4.87 14.40 7.37
N ASP A 83 5.90 14.92 6.69
CA ASP A 83 6.78 15.91 7.28
C ASP A 83 6.01 17.23 7.47
N PRO A 84 5.91 17.75 8.71
CA PRO A 84 5.15 18.96 8.98
C PRO A 84 5.72 20.19 8.27
N LYS A 85 7.01 20.17 7.87
CA LYS A 85 7.58 21.26 7.06
C LYS A 85 7.00 21.27 5.66
N LEU A 86 6.69 20.10 5.10
CA LEU A 86 6.08 19.98 3.78
C LEU A 86 4.68 20.60 3.80
N HIS A 87 3.89 20.32 4.85
CA HIS A 87 2.57 20.92 5.02
C HIS A 87 2.63 22.44 5.20
N ASP A 88 3.62 22.94 5.95
CA ASP A 88 3.83 24.37 6.19
C ASP A 88 4.25 25.10 4.89
N GLU A 89 5.16 24.51 4.11
CA GLU A 89 5.60 25.05 2.82
C GLU A 89 4.49 25.05 1.76
N LEU A 90 3.58 24.07 1.80
CA LEU A 90 2.47 23.94 0.85
C LEU A 90 1.18 24.64 1.31
N ASP A 91 1.15 25.24 2.52
CA ASP A 91 -0.01 25.87 3.16
C ASP A 91 -1.27 24.97 3.21
N VAL A 92 -1.07 23.65 3.32
CA VAL A 92 -2.15 22.67 3.31
C VAL A 92 -2.59 22.33 4.73
N LYS A 93 -3.90 22.52 5.00
CA LYS A 93 -4.50 22.16 6.29
C LYS A 93 -4.79 20.67 6.42
N ASP A 94 -5.03 20.00 5.30
CA ASP A 94 -5.37 18.59 5.25
C ASP A 94 -4.19 17.76 4.71
N PRO A 95 -3.73 16.73 5.44
CA PRO A 95 -2.61 15.89 5.01
C PRO A 95 -2.88 15.17 3.68
N PHE A 96 -4.16 14.90 3.36
CA PHE A 96 -4.57 14.29 2.09
C PHE A 96 -4.55 15.26 0.92
N ASP A 97 -4.71 16.55 1.21
CA ASP A 97 -4.68 17.61 0.22
C ASP A 97 -3.23 17.84 -0.24
N THR A 98 -2.26 17.64 0.64
CA THR A 98 -0.82 17.58 0.30
C THR A 98 -0.53 16.58 -0.82
N VAL A 99 -1.18 15.40 -0.80
CA VAL A 99 -1.04 14.38 -1.85
C VAL A 99 -1.67 14.86 -3.16
N ASP A 100 -2.80 15.57 -3.10
CA ASP A 100 -3.49 16.13 -4.29
C ASP A 100 -2.76 17.34 -4.89
N VAL A 101 -2.07 18.12 -4.05
CA VAL A 101 -1.27 19.28 -4.44
C VAL A 101 0.05 18.86 -5.06
N LEU A 102 0.66 17.77 -4.55
CA LEU A 102 1.94 17.26 -5.04
C LEU A 102 1.82 16.29 -6.21
N PHE A 103 0.72 15.52 -6.27
CA PHE A 103 0.53 14.47 -7.26
C PHE A 103 -0.81 14.64 -7.97
N ASP A 104 -0.80 14.41 -9.27
CA ASP A 104 -2.04 14.34 -10.02
C ASP A 104 -2.82 13.07 -9.67
N LEU A 105 -4.12 13.11 -9.93
CA LEU A 105 -5.02 11.98 -9.71
C LEU A 105 -4.54 10.70 -10.44
N ALA A 106 -3.86 10.86 -11.59
CA ALA A 106 -3.24 9.76 -12.32
C ALA A 106 -2.06 9.14 -11.54
N ASP A 107 -1.14 9.94 -11.01
CA ASP A 107 -0.03 9.44 -10.19
C ASP A 107 -0.55 8.78 -8.91
N ILE A 108 -1.56 9.35 -8.25
CA ILE A 108 -2.18 8.76 -7.05
C ILE A 108 -2.71 7.36 -7.35
N MET A 109 -3.39 7.18 -8.49
CA MET A 109 -3.86 5.86 -8.90
C MET A 109 -2.71 4.91 -9.22
N GLU A 110 -1.69 5.36 -9.95
CA GLU A 110 -0.56 4.51 -10.34
C GLU A 110 0.27 4.08 -9.11
N ILE A 111 0.58 5.00 -8.21
CA ILE A 111 1.29 4.73 -6.96
C ILE A 111 0.43 3.83 -6.07
N GLY A 112 -0.86 4.14 -5.93
CA GLY A 112 -1.81 3.35 -5.14
C GLY A 112 -1.90 1.89 -5.62
N GLU A 113 -1.98 1.67 -6.92
CA GLU A 113 -1.99 0.34 -7.53
C GLU A 113 -0.66 -0.39 -7.30
N GLN A 114 0.47 0.27 -7.54
CA GLN A 114 1.80 -0.31 -7.31
C GLN A 114 2.07 -0.65 -5.83
N LEU A 115 1.50 0.13 -4.90
CA LEU A 115 1.55 -0.15 -3.47
C LEU A 115 0.66 -1.33 -3.11
N MET A 116 -0.57 -1.39 -3.63
CA MET A 116 -1.47 -2.53 -3.41
C MET A 116 -0.89 -3.85 -3.95
N ASP A 117 -0.21 -3.80 -5.11
CA ASP A 117 0.54 -4.91 -5.68
C ASP A 117 1.71 -5.33 -4.76
N LEU A 118 2.49 -4.36 -4.27
CA LEU A 118 3.58 -4.61 -3.32
C LEU A 118 3.09 -5.23 -2.01
N ILE A 119 1.92 -4.80 -1.54
CA ILE A 119 1.27 -5.30 -0.34
C ILE A 119 0.71 -6.72 -0.56
N ASN A 120 0.61 -7.16 -1.82
CA ASN A 120 0.20 -8.49 -2.24
C ASN A 120 -1.27 -8.83 -1.90
N ILE A 121 -2.14 -7.82 -1.98
CA ILE A 121 -3.59 -8.02 -1.90
C ILE A 121 -4.16 -8.36 -3.28
N GLY A 122 -3.47 -7.98 -4.36
CA GLY A 122 -3.75 -8.45 -5.72
C GLY A 122 -3.58 -9.96 -5.92
N ALA A 123 -2.48 -10.58 -5.46
CA ALA A 123 -2.23 -11.99 -5.78
C ALA A 123 -3.06 -12.99 -4.96
N LYS A 124 -3.73 -12.54 -3.87
CA LYS A 124 -4.72 -13.40 -3.19
C LYS A 124 -6.05 -13.50 -3.92
N ALA A 125 -6.37 -12.59 -4.85
CA ALA A 125 -7.57 -12.71 -5.66
C ALA A 125 -7.43 -13.79 -6.75
N GLU A 126 -6.22 -14.03 -7.27
CA GLU A 126 -5.97 -15.04 -8.31
C GLU A 126 -5.71 -16.45 -7.76
N ALA A 127 -5.18 -16.57 -6.53
CA ALA A 127 -4.92 -17.87 -5.91
C ALA A 127 -6.18 -18.61 -5.40
N ILE A 128 -7.37 -17.99 -5.45
CA ILE A 128 -8.63 -18.62 -5.04
C ILE A 128 -9.38 -19.24 -6.24
N LYS A 129 -8.90 -19.02 -7.48
CA LYS A 129 -9.55 -19.52 -8.71
C LYS A 129 -8.95 -20.79 -9.34
N ASN A 130 -7.95 -21.45 -8.74
CA ASN A 130 -7.35 -22.71 -9.26
C ASN A 130 -7.46 -23.90 -8.29
#